data_AF-A0A316KBI6-F1
#
_entry.id   AF-A0A316KBI6-F1
#
_cell.length_a   1.000
_cell.length_b   1.000
_cell.length_c   1.000
_cell.angle_alpha   90.00
_cell.angle_beta   90.00
_cell.angle_gamma   90.00
#
_symmetry.space_group_name_H-M   'P 1'
#
loop_
_entity.id
_entity.type
_entity.pdbx_description
1 polymer ?
#
loop_
_entity_poly.entity_id
_entity_poly.type
_entity_poly.pdbx_seq_one_letter_code
_entity_poly.pdbx_strand_id
1 'polypeptide(L)'
;MKDCQEITELIERSKVERITLGDRLAIGMHKSICRDCRQYFRDSDSLDELMQSKRFRHLSEYTFSDDEKEKLKILLKSKSED
;
A
#
# COMPACT_ATOMS: atom_id res chain seq x y z
N MET A 1 25.04 2.89 -4.48
CA MET A 1 24.03 3.31 -3.49
C MET A 1 22.71 3.31 -4.23
N LYS A 2 21.68 2.67 -3.68
CA LYS A 2 20.35 2.64 -4.31
C LYS A 2 19.79 4.06 -4.42
N ASP A 3 19.08 4.34 -5.51
CA ASP A 3 18.45 5.64 -5.72
C ASP A 3 17.17 5.80 -4.87
N CYS A 4 16.58 7.00 -4.91
CA CYS A 4 15.37 7.29 -4.13
C CYS A 4 14.20 6.38 -4.52
N GLN A 5 14.03 6.07 -5.81
CA GLN A 5 12.92 5.27 -6.30
C GLN A 5 13.04 3.82 -5.79
N GLU A 6 14.21 3.22 -5.93
CA GLU A 6 14.51 1.88 -5.39
C GLU A 6 14.31 1.81 -3.88
N ILE A 7 14.69 2.87 -3.16
CA ILE A 7 14.53 2.94 -1.71
C ILE A 7 13.07 3.08 -1.30
N THR A 8 12.29 3.91 -2.00
CA THR A 8 10.85 4.01 -1.74
C THR A 8 10.13 2.69 -2.02
N GLU A 9 10.49 1.99 -3.10
CA GLU A 9 9.93 0.66 -3.38
C GLU A 9 10.28 -0.34 -2.27
N LEU A 10 11.54 -0.36 -1.82
CA LEU A 10 11.98 -1.23 -0.73
C LEU A 10 11.27 -0.93 0.60
N ILE A 11 11.01 0.35 0.89
CA ILE A 11 10.24 0.78 2.06
C ILE A 11 8.83 0.17 2.00
N GLU A 12 8.10 0.39 0.90
CA GLU A 12 6.73 -0.10 0.75
C GLU A 12 6.68 -1.63 0.76
N ARG A 13 7.62 -2.28 0.06
CA ARG A 13 7.72 -3.74 0.03
C ARG A 13 7.98 -4.31 1.42
N SER A 14 8.79 -3.65 2.24
CA SER A 14 9.07 -4.07 3.62
C SER A 14 7.85 -4.07 4.55
N LYS A 15 6.78 -3.36 4.18
CA LYS A 15 5.50 -3.30 4.92
C LYS A 15 4.58 -4.48 4.60
N VAL A 16 4.74 -5.08 3.42
CA VAL A 16 3.90 -6.18 2.94
C VAL A 16 4.61 -7.54 3.08
N GLU A 17 5.92 -7.57 2.85
CA GLU A 17 6.70 -8.81 2.84
C GLU A 17 8.06 -8.68 3.53
N ARG A 18 8.71 -9.84 3.75
CA ARG A 18 10.04 -9.88 4.35
C ARG A 18 11.10 -9.48 3.32
N ILE A 19 11.80 -8.38 3.59
CA ILE A 19 13.00 -7.97 2.86
C ILE A 19 14.30 -8.48 3.50
N THR A 20 15.38 -8.51 2.73
CA THR A 20 16.68 -8.97 3.19
C THR A 20 17.30 -8.01 4.22
N LEU A 21 18.27 -8.49 5.01
CA LEU A 21 19.00 -7.63 5.95
C LEU A 21 19.82 -6.55 5.23
N GLY A 22 20.35 -6.86 4.05
CA GLY A 22 21.06 -5.89 3.21
C GLY A 22 20.15 -4.76 2.75
N ASP A 23 18.92 -5.07 2.35
CA ASP A 23 17.93 -4.05 1.98
C ASP A 23 17.51 -3.20 3.17
N ARG A 24 17.33 -3.79 4.35
CA ARG A 24 17.05 -3.03 5.59
C ARG A 24 18.16 -2.03 5.90
N LEU A 25 19.42 -2.45 5.75
CA LEU A 25 20.58 -1.56 5.91
C LEU A 25 20.59 -0.45 4.86
N ALA A 26 20.32 -0.78 3.60
CA ALA A 26 20.26 0.19 2.51
C ALA A 26 19.20 1.28 2.77
N ILE A 27 17.99 0.89 3.20
CA ILE A 27 16.92 1.83 3.62
C ILE A 27 17.43 2.72 4.75
N GLY A 28 18.01 2.13 5.81
CA GLY A 28 18.49 2.86 6.97
C GLY A 28 19.57 3.90 6.62
N MET A 29 20.54 3.52 5.79
CA MET A 29 21.59 4.41 5.32
C MET A 29 21.04 5.52 4.41
N HIS A 30 20.16 5.21 3.46
CA HIS A 30 19.63 6.23 2.56
C HIS A 30 18.75 7.24 3.33
N LYS A 31 17.91 6.77 4.26
CA LYS A 31 17.06 7.61 5.13
C LYS A 31 17.88 8.56 6.02
N SER A 32 19.09 8.19 6.41
CA SER A 32 19.94 9.04 7.26
C SER A 32 20.58 10.20 6.49
N ILE A 33 20.74 10.09 5.16
CA ILE A 33 21.40 11.10 4.32
C ILE A 33 20.38 11.90 3.49
N CYS A 34 19.34 11.24 2.96
CA CYS A 34 18.36 11.84 2.09
C CYS A 34 17.16 12.38 2.89
N ARG A 35 16.96 13.69 2.88
CA ARG A 35 15.85 14.35 3.59
C ARG A 35 14.50 13.94 3.01
N ASP A 36 14.40 13.82 1.69
CA ASP A 36 13.13 13.55 1.02
C ASP A 36 12.66 12.12 1.28
N CYS A 37 13.57 11.13 1.21
CA CYS A 37 13.24 9.76 1.61
C CYS A 37 12.89 9.64 3.10
N ARG A 38 13.52 10.46 3.96
CA ARG A 38 13.15 10.51 5.39
C ARG A 38 11.74 11.06 5.60
N GLN A 39 11.36 12.08 4.83
CA GLN A 39 10.01 12.63 4.89
C GLN A 39 9.00 11.63 4.34
N TYR A 40 9.27 11.06 3.16
CA TYR A 40 8.43 10.02 2.55
C TYR A 40 8.12 8.89 3.51
N PHE A 41 9.13 8.38 4.24
CA PHE A 41 8.94 7.33 5.24
C PHE A 41 7.91 7.73 6.31
N ARG A 42 7.98 8.96 6.83
CA ARG A 42 7.04 9.45 7.84
C ARG A 42 5.63 9.62 7.28
N ASP A 43 5.54 10.14 6.05
CA ASP A 43 4.25 10.36 5.39
C ASP A 43 3.56 9.02 5.08
N SER A 44 4.32 8.07 4.55
CA SER A 44 3.84 6.71 4.26
C SER A 44 3.37 5.99 5.54
N ASP A 45 4.15 6.06 6.63
CA ASP A 45 3.72 5.48 7.92
C ASP A 45 2.45 6.15 8.47
N SER A 46 2.33 7.47 8.32
CA SER A 46 1.13 8.21 8.74
C SER A 46 -0.11 7.82 7.93
N LEU A 47 0.07 7.57 6.62
CA LEU A 47 -0.99 7.08 5.75
C LEU A 47 -1.45 5.67 6.15
N ASP A 48 -0.51 4.77 6.45
CA ASP A 48 -0.86 3.43 6.92
C ASP A 48 -1.63 3.46 8.25
N GLU A 49 -1.18 4.26 9.21
CA GLU A 49 -1.89 4.44 10.48
C GLU A 49 -3.30 5.00 10.26
N LEU A 50 -3.44 5.98 9.36
CA LEU A 50 -4.73 6.54 9.00
C LEU A 50 -5.64 5.47 8.38
N MET A 51 -5.13 4.65 7.45
CA MET A 51 -5.88 3.59 6.79
C MET A 51 -6.26 2.45 7.75
N GLN A 52 -5.43 2.16 8.75
CA GLN A 52 -5.72 1.15 9.78
C GLN A 52 -6.60 1.67 10.92
N SER A 53 -6.87 2.98 10.95
CA SER A 53 -7.70 3.60 11.98
C SER A 53 -9.12 3.02 11.98
N LYS A 54 -9.78 3.06 13.15
CA LYS A 54 -11.16 2.57 13.33
C LYS A 54 -12.15 3.17 12.32
N ARG A 55 -11.82 4.35 11.78
CA ARG A 55 -12.63 5.04 10.78
C ARG A 55 -12.80 4.22 9.49
N PHE A 56 -11.83 3.40 9.12
CA PHE A 56 -11.89 2.62 7.87
C PHE A 56 -12.02 1.11 8.08
N ARG A 57 -11.91 0.60 9.32
CA ARG A 57 -12.04 -0.84 9.61
C ARG A 57 -13.36 -1.44 9.12
N HIS A 58 -14.46 -0.69 9.22
CA HIS A 58 -15.77 -1.14 8.76
C HIS A 58 -15.84 -1.39 7.23
N LEU A 59 -14.93 -0.80 6.43
CA LEU A 59 -14.87 -1.07 5.00
C LEU A 59 -14.41 -2.51 4.69
N SER A 60 -13.57 -3.09 5.55
CA SER A 60 -13.13 -4.48 5.42
C SER A 60 -14.21 -5.49 5.82
N GLU A 61 -15.25 -5.04 6.53
CA GLU A 61 -16.37 -5.86 6.99
C GLU A 61 -17.55 -5.83 6.01
N TYR A 62 -17.47 -5.02 4.95
CA TYR A 62 -18.54 -4.95 3.96
C TYR A 62 -18.60 -6.23 3.12
N THR A 63 -19.72 -6.93 3.21
CA THR A 63 -20.05 -8.10 2.38
C THR A 63 -21.19 -7.73 1.45
N PHE A 64 -20.98 -7.90 0.13
CA PHE A 64 -22.05 -7.70 -0.85
C PHE A 64 -23.24 -8.62 -0.55
N SER A 65 -24.44 -8.04 -0.58
CA SER A 65 -25.69 -8.79 -0.63
C SER A 65 -25.81 -9.55 -1.96
N ASP A 66 -26.66 -10.56 -1.99
CA ASP A 66 -26.86 -11.36 -3.20
C ASP A 66 -27.47 -10.54 -4.35
N ASP A 67 -28.31 -9.55 -4.03
CA ASP A 67 -28.86 -8.60 -4.99
C ASP A 67 -27.77 -7.70 -5.60
N GLU A 68 -26.82 -7.21 -4.79
CA GLU A 68 -25.70 -6.41 -5.27
C GLU A 68 -24.76 -7.24 -6.15
N LYS A 69 -24.49 -8.49 -5.78
CA LYS A 69 -23.71 -9.42 -6.61
C LYS A 69 -24.38 -9.66 -7.95
N GLU A 70 -25.70 -9.84 -7.98
CA GLU A 70 -26.42 -10.08 -9.23
C GLU A 70 -26.39 -8.86 -10.16
N LYS A 71 -26.56 -7.65 -9.61
CA LYS A 71 -26.38 -6.39 -10.35
C LYS A 71 -24.96 -6.26 -10.93
N LEU A 72 -23.94 -6.60 -10.14
CA LEU A 72 -22.55 -6.57 -10.60
C LEU A 72 -22.28 -7.57 -11.74
N LYS A 73 -22.84 -8.78 -11.66
CA LYS A 73 -22.73 -9.77 -12.76
C LYS A 73 -23.37 -9.27 -14.04
N ILE A 74 -24.53 -8.63 -13.95
CA ILE A 74 -25.23 -8.07 -15.13
C ILE A 74 -24.37 -6.98 -15.79
N LEU A 75 -23.81 -6.06 -14.99
CA LEU A 75 -22.93 -5.00 -15.49
C LEU A 75 -21.64 -5.52 -16.14
N LEU A 76 -21.08 -6.60 -15.61
CA LEU A 76 -19.88 -7.22 -16.20
C LEU A 76 -20.18 -7.89 -17.55
N LYS A 77 -21.33 -8.56 -17.67
CA LYS A 77 -21.77 -9.19 -18.93
C LYS A 77 -22.05 -8.16 -20.03
N SER A 78 -22.73 -7.06 -19.70
CA SER A 78 -23.02 -6.01 -20.68
C SER A 78 -21.76 -5.32 -21.22
N LYS A 79 -20.65 -5.36 -20.47
CA LYS A 79 -19.38 -4.72 -20.84
C LYS A 79 -18.42 -5.64 -21.59
N SER A 80 -18.72 -6.94 -21.67
CA SER A 80 -17.96 -7.92 -22.45
C SER A 80 -18.52 -8.16 -23.85
N GLU A 81 -19.66 -7.54 -24.18
CA GLU A 81 -20.34 -7.64 -25.48
C GLU A 81 -20.13 -6.40 -26.37
N ASP A 82 -19.40 -5.39 -25.87
CA ASP A 82 -18.84 -4.24 -26.60
C ASP A 82 -17.33 -4.41 -26.83
#